data_AF-B3JGG8-F1
#
_entry.id   AF-B3JGG8-F1
#
_cell.length_a   1.000
_cell.length_b   1.000
_cell.length_c   1.000
_cell.angle_alpha   90.00
_cell.angle_beta   90.00
_cell.angle_gamma   90.00
#
_symmetry.space_group_name_H-M   'P 1'
#
loop_
_entity.id
_entity.type
_entity.pdbx_description
1 polymer ?
#
loop_
_entity_poly.entity_id
_entity_poly.type
_entity_poly.pdbx_seq_one_letter_code
_entity_poly.pdbx_strand_id
1 'polypeptide(L)'
;MTKESLLMQYQSECRNALESVVNISKSFQKVFMDAMKLFMAIPNRVNFLQMGRYGCFSEQTYRNNFENDDFDWFSFNEAIIREHLKGGRKAIAVDPSFIPKSGSKTPWIGYFWSGCAGEYKRGLEITGIGVID
;
A
#
# COMPACT_ATOMS: atom_id res chain seq x y z
N MET A 1 27.32 1.09 15.95
CA MET A 1 25.94 1.26 15.46
C MET A 1 26.03 1.26 13.95
N THR A 2 25.81 0.12 13.30
CA THR A 2 25.77 0.04 11.84
C THR A 2 24.65 0.94 11.35
N LYS A 3 24.95 1.92 10.48
CA LYS A 3 23.91 2.67 9.77
C LYS A 3 23.13 1.67 8.94
N GLU A 4 21.97 1.24 9.43
CA GLU A 4 21.02 0.54 8.58
C GLU A 4 20.68 1.46 7.42
N SER A 5 20.74 0.93 6.20
CA SER A 5 20.24 1.67 5.05
C SER A 5 18.74 1.93 5.22
N LEU A 6 18.23 3.05 4.69
CA LEU A 6 16.79 3.35 4.69
C LEU A 6 15.96 2.15 4.16
N LEU A 7 16.51 1.43 3.18
CA LEU A 7 15.92 0.21 2.65
C LEU A 7 15.84 -0.92 3.69
N MET A 8 16.89 -1.15 4.48
CA MET A 8 16.88 -2.16 5.54
C MET A 8 15.84 -1.82 6.62
N GLN A 9 15.78 -0.55 7.04
CA GLN A 9 14.79 -0.09 8.01
C GLN A 9 13.37 -0.31 7.47
N TYR A 10 13.06 0.20 6.27
CA TYR A 10 11.74 0.06 5.64
C TYR A 10 11.32 -1.40 5.51
N GLN A 11 12.24 -2.27 5.10
CA GLN A 11 11.97 -3.70 5.01
C GLN A 11 11.74 -4.37 6.38
N SER A 12 12.43 -3.91 7.42
CA SER A 12 12.24 -4.41 8.79
C SER A 12 10.84 -4.04 9.29
N GLU A 13 10.43 -2.79 9.09
CA GLU A 13 9.10 -2.29 9.46
C GLU A 13 7.98 -3.05 8.74
N CYS A 14 8.08 -3.23 7.41
CA CYS A 14 7.12 -4.04 6.65
C CYS A 14 7.04 -5.49 7.16
N ARG A 15 8.18 -6.09 7.52
CA ARG A 15 8.22 -7.46 8.03
C ARG A 15 7.54 -7.58 9.39
N ASN A 16 7.86 -6.68 10.31
CA ASN A 16 7.28 -6.67 11.66
C ASN A 16 5.76 -6.46 11.58
N ALA A 17 5.29 -5.57 10.70
CA ALA A 17 3.87 -5.35 10.47
C ALA A 17 3.19 -6.60 9.87
N LEU A 18 3.81 -7.27 8.89
CA LEU A 18 3.28 -8.52 8.33
C LEU A 18 3.16 -9.63 9.38
N GLU A 19 4.09 -9.72 10.34
CA GLU A 19 4.05 -10.73 11.40
C GLU A 19 2.89 -10.53 12.38
N SER A 20 2.37 -9.29 12.48
CA SER A 20 1.22 -8.97 13.32
C SER A 20 -0.12 -9.39 12.71
N VAL A 21 -0.15 -9.66 11.40
CA VAL A 21 -1.37 -10.03 10.67
C VAL A 21 -1.52 -11.55 10.66
N VAL A 22 -2.71 -12.02 11.03
CA VAL A 22 -3.02 -13.45 11.12
C VAL A 22 -3.23 -14.09 9.74
N ASN A 23 -2.93 -15.38 9.62
CA ASN A 23 -3.27 -16.23 8.47
C ASN A 23 -2.64 -15.86 7.11
N ILE A 24 -1.50 -15.16 7.09
CA ILE A 24 -0.79 -14.89 5.83
C ILE A 24 0.02 -16.10 5.37
N SER A 25 -0.12 -16.47 4.09
CA SER A 25 0.71 -17.52 3.49
C SER A 25 2.19 -17.08 3.35
N LYS A 26 3.11 -18.04 3.53
CA LYS A 26 4.55 -17.80 3.28
C LYS A 26 4.84 -17.33 1.85
N SER A 27 4.00 -17.74 0.89
CA SER A 27 4.10 -17.29 -0.50
C SER A 27 3.82 -15.79 -0.60
N PHE A 28 2.71 -15.34 -0.04
CA PHE A 28 2.34 -13.92 -0.04
C PHE A 28 3.38 -13.06 0.67
N GLN A 29 3.86 -13.48 1.85
CA GLN A 29 4.91 -12.75 2.57
C GLN A 29 6.14 -12.49 1.70
N LYS A 30 6.60 -13.50 0.95
CA LYS A 30 7.77 -13.35 0.06
C LYS A 30 7.49 -12.37 -1.08
N VAL A 31 6.34 -12.48 -1.72
CA VAL A 31 5.93 -11.62 -2.84
C VAL A 31 5.73 -10.18 -2.38
N PHE A 32 5.08 -9.98 -1.23
CA PHE A 32 4.86 -8.67 -0.63
C PHE A 32 6.18 -7.99 -0.29
N MET A 33 7.10 -8.70 0.37
CA MET A 33 8.40 -8.14 0.74
C MET A 33 9.23 -7.74 -0.49
N ASP A 34 9.15 -8.48 -1.58
CA ASP A 34 9.81 -8.08 -2.83
C ASP A 34 9.13 -6.87 -3.47
N ALA A 35 7.79 -6.84 -3.49
CA ALA A 35 7.03 -5.70 -3.98
C ALA A 35 7.37 -4.41 -3.22
N MET A 36 7.48 -4.46 -1.88
CA MET A 36 7.86 -3.30 -1.07
C MET A 36 9.25 -2.76 -1.44
N LYS A 37 10.23 -3.62 -1.67
CA LYS A 37 11.54 -3.18 -2.19
C LYS A 37 11.41 -2.48 -3.54
N LEU A 38 10.63 -3.07 -4.46
CA LEU A 38 10.45 -2.55 -5.80
C LEU A 38 9.74 -1.20 -5.82
N PHE A 39 8.80 -0.96 -4.90
CA PHE A 39 8.16 0.34 -4.72
C PHE A 39 9.15 1.46 -4.36
N MET A 40 10.23 1.14 -3.64
CA MET A 40 11.29 2.12 -3.35
C MET A 40 12.30 2.27 -4.48
N ALA A 41 12.49 1.23 -5.30
CA ALA A 41 13.52 1.19 -6.34
C ALA A 41 13.03 1.67 -7.71
N ILE A 42 11.77 1.42 -8.06
CA ILE A 42 11.21 1.77 -9.37
C ILE A 42 10.63 3.19 -9.29
N PRO A 43 11.16 4.14 -10.06
CA PRO A 43 10.63 5.51 -10.05
C PRO A 43 9.27 5.57 -10.76
N ASN A 44 8.46 6.55 -10.36
CA ASN A 44 7.17 6.89 -10.97
C ASN A 44 6.12 5.77 -10.83
N ARG A 45 5.31 5.55 -11.88
CA ARG A 45 4.24 4.56 -11.87
C ARG A 45 4.85 3.16 -11.86
N VAL A 46 4.46 2.38 -10.87
CA VAL A 46 4.78 0.97 -10.74
C VAL A 46 3.59 0.14 -11.22
N ASN A 47 3.85 -0.90 -12.00
CA ASN A 47 2.88 -1.90 -12.42
C ASN A 47 3.49 -3.31 -12.36
N PHE A 48 2.65 -4.34 -12.46
CA PHE A 48 3.11 -5.72 -12.34
C PHE A 48 4.09 -6.15 -13.45
N LEU A 49 4.04 -5.55 -14.65
CA LEU A 49 5.03 -5.83 -15.70
C LEU A 49 6.42 -5.33 -15.29
N GLN A 50 6.51 -4.15 -14.70
CA GLN A 50 7.78 -3.64 -14.16
C GLN A 50 8.25 -4.48 -12.97
N MET A 51 7.34 -4.88 -12.08
CA MET A 51 7.69 -5.76 -10.96
C MET A 51 8.22 -7.11 -11.46
N GLY A 52 7.61 -7.69 -12.49
CA GLY A 52 8.08 -8.93 -13.12
C GLY A 52 9.42 -8.79 -13.83
N ARG A 53 9.78 -7.59 -14.28
CA ARG A 53 11.07 -7.30 -14.95
C ARG A 53 12.22 -7.08 -13.98
N TYR A 54 11.96 -6.42 -12.86
CA TYR A 54 12.99 -5.99 -11.90
C TYR A 54 12.99 -6.77 -10.58
N GLY A 55 11.93 -7.51 -10.30
CA GLY A 55 11.77 -8.31 -9.08
C GLY A 55 12.18 -9.77 -9.23
N CYS A 56 11.94 -10.53 -8.17
CA CYS A 56 12.29 -11.95 -8.10
C CYS A 56 11.22 -12.90 -8.65
N PHE A 57 10.02 -12.40 -8.94
CA PHE A 57 8.86 -13.21 -9.35
C PHE A 57 8.34 -12.80 -10.72
N SER A 58 7.56 -13.68 -11.35
CA SER A 58 6.87 -13.35 -12.60
C SER A 58 5.78 -12.30 -12.38
N GLU A 59 5.44 -11.56 -13.43
CA GLU A 59 4.31 -10.62 -13.43
C GLU A 59 3.01 -11.29 -12.93
N GLN A 60 2.71 -12.49 -13.43
CA GLN A 60 1.54 -13.28 -13.02
C GLN A 60 1.55 -13.61 -11.52
N THR A 61 2.71 -13.90 -10.96
CA THR A 61 2.86 -14.20 -9.52
C THR A 61 2.47 -12.98 -8.67
N TYR A 62 2.93 -11.78 -9.04
CA TYR A 62 2.51 -10.56 -8.35
C TYR A 62 1.01 -10.36 -8.45
N ARG A 63 0.48 -10.40 -9.67
CA ARG A 63 -0.95 -10.21 -9.94
C ARG A 63 -1.82 -11.13 -9.08
N ASN A 64 -1.53 -12.43 -9.08
CA ASN A 64 -2.32 -13.41 -8.33
C ASN A 64 -2.27 -13.20 -6.81
N ASN A 65 -1.14 -12.75 -6.26
CA ASN A 65 -1.03 -12.52 -4.82
C ASN A 65 -1.80 -11.25 -4.39
N PHE A 66 -1.84 -10.21 -5.23
CA PHE A 66 -2.55 -8.96 -4.94
C PHE A 66 -4.01 -8.93 -5.42
N GLU A 67 -4.48 -10.00 -6.09
CA GLU A 67 -5.89 -10.20 -6.42
C GLU A 67 -6.69 -10.81 -5.26
N ASN A 68 -6.01 -11.34 -4.24
CA ASN A 68 -6.65 -11.85 -3.04
C ASN A 68 -7.08 -10.68 -2.12
N ASP A 69 -8.39 -10.59 -1.83
CA ASP A 69 -8.99 -9.55 -1.00
C ASP A 69 -9.05 -9.91 0.51
N ASP A 70 -8.53 -11.07 0.91
CA ASP A 70 -8.60 -11.55 2.30
C ASP A 70 -7.52 -10.94 3.21
N PHE A 71 -6.60 -10.15 2.66
CA PHE A 71 -5.55 -9.51 3.44
C PHE A 71 -6.12 -8.38 4.29
N ASP A 72 -5.91 -8.46 5.61
CA ASP A 72 -6.32 -7.42 6.55
C ASP A 72 -5.38 -6.21 6.50
N TRP A 73 -5.64 -5.34 5.53
CA TRP A 73 -4.93 -4.08 5.36
C TRP A 73 -5.04 -3.15 6.56
N PHE A 74 -6.15 -3.22 7.31
CA PHE A 74 -6.35 -2.33 8.45
C PHE A 74 -5.41 -2.70 9.60
N SER A 75 -5.41 -3.98 10.01
CA SER A 75 -4.51 -4.46 11.05
C SER A 75 -3.03 -4.28 10.68
N PHE A 76 -2.67 -4.49 9.42
CA PHE A 76 -1.32 -4.23 8.93
C PHE A 76 -0.89 -2.76 9.15
N ASN A 77 -1.70 -1.80 8.71
CA ASN A 77 -1.39 -0.38 8.87
C ASN A 77 -1.42 0.05 10.34
N GLU A 78 -2.35 -0.49 11.13
CA GLU A 78 -2.43 -0.23 12.57
C GLU A 78 -1.14 -0.68 13.29
N ALA A 79 -0.59 -1.84 12.94
CA ALA A 79 0.65 -2.33 13.53
C ALA A 79 1.83 -1.38 13.28
N ILE A 80 1.94 -0.81 12.08
CA ILE A 80 2.95 0.22 11.76
C ILE A 80 2.73 1.47 12.61
N ILE A 81 1.49 1.96 12.69
CA ILE A 81 1.14 3.15 13.49
C ILE A 81 1.50 2.92 14.96
N ARG A 82 1.12 1.78 15.53
CA ARG A 82 1.42 1.43 16.93
C ARG A 82 2.92 1.32 17.18
N GLU A 83 3.70 0.92 16.18
CA GLU A 83 5.14 0.79 16.34
C GLU A 83 5.84 2.16 16.38
N HIS A 84 5.42 3.11 15.57
CA HIS A 84 6.11 4.40 15.45
C HIS A 84 5.49 5.52 16.28
N LEU A 85 4.18 5.50 16.54
CA LEU A 85 3.46 6.58 17.23
C LEU A 85 3.20 6.24 18.73
N LYS A 86 4.22 6.47 19.56
CA LYS A 86 4.22 6.16 21.00
C LYS A 86 3.71 7.31 21.89
N GLY A 87 3.49 8.51 21.34
CA GLY A 87 3.02 9.69 22.05
C GLY A 87 1.63 9.51 22.67
N GLY A 88 1.40 10.16 23.82
CA GLY A 88 0.14 10.07 24.55
C GLY A 88 -1.01 10.86 23.90
N ARG A 89 -0.70 11.91 23.13
CA ARG A 89 -1.66 12.69 22.35
C ARG A 89 -1.50 12.33 20.88
N LYS A 90 -2.61 12.02 20.20
CA LYS A 90 -2.63 11.71 18.77
C LYS A 90 -3.61 12.62 18.07
N ALA A 91 -3.28 13.03 16.86
CA ALA A 91 -4.15 13.72 15.93
C ALA A 91 -4.41 12.81 14.73
N ILE A 92 -5.66 12.80 14.25
CA ILE A 92 -6.07 12.06 13.06
C ILE A 92 -6.50 13.08 12.03
N ALA A 93 -5.83 13.08 10.88
CA ALA A 93 -6.24 13.80 9.69
C ALA A 93 -7.02 12.84 8.80
N VAL A 94 -8.23 13.22 8.41
CA VAL A 94 -9.06 12.46 7.47
C VAL A 94 -9.32 13.35 6.26
N ASP A 95 -8.94 12.88 5.08
CA ASP A 95 -9.10 13.63 3.84
C ASP A 95 -9.63 12.71 2.73
N PRO A 96 -10.90 12.85 2.31
CA PRO A 96 -11.40 12.20 1.12
C PRO A 96 -10.85 12.86 -0.13
N SER A 97 -10.45 12.06 -1.10
CA SER A 97 -9.82 12.49 -2.33
C SER A 97 -10.40 11.74 -3.53
N PHE A 98 -10.41 12.43 -4.67
CA PHE A 98 -10.85 11.88 -5.95
C PHE A 98 -9.65 11.46 -6.80
N ILE A 99 -9.63 10.21 -7.26
CA ILE A 99 -8.62 9.71 -8.19
C ILE A 99 -9.25 9.54 -9.58
N PRO A 100 -8.86 10.36 -10.58
CA PRO A 100 -9.36 10.18 -11.94
C PRO A 100 -8.87 8.86 -12.54
N LYS A 101 -9.77 8.11 -13.17
CA LYS A 101 -9.45 6.85 -13.86
C LYS A 101 -10.01 6.84 -15.29
N SER A 102 -9.12 6.65 -16.26
CA SER A 102 -9.44 6.36 -17.65
C SER A 102 -9.32 4.85 -17.89
N GLY A 103 -10.43 4.15 -18.11
CA GLY A 103 -10.45 2.70 -18.31
C GLY A 103 -11.66 2.02 -17.69
N SER A 104 -11.84 0.73 -18.01
CA SER A 104 -12.95 -0.12 -17.55
C SER A 104 -12.52 -1.30 -16.68
N LYS A 105 -11.22 -1.50 -16.49
CA LYS A 105 -10.65 -2.64 -15.76
C LYS A 105 -10.34 -2.36 -14.29
N THR A 106 -10.53 -1.13 -13.83
CA THR A 106 -10.36 -0.79 -12.42
C THR A 106 -11.66 -1.13 -11.67
N PRO A 107 -11.61 -1.97 -10.63
CA PRO A 107 -12.76 -2.24 -9.79
C PRO A 107 -13.31 -0.96 -9.16
N TRP A 108 -14.60 -0.97 -8.81
CA TRP A 108 -15.25 0.09 -8.02
C TRP A 108 -15.24 1.49 -8.66
N ILE A 109 -15.03 1.59 -9.98
CA ILE A 109 -15.20 2.87 -10.67
C ILE A 109 -16.67 3.31 -10.57
N GLY A 110 -16.86 4.54 -10.11
CA GLY A 110 -18.16 5.21 -10.02
C GLY A 110 -18.06 6.67 -10.45
N TYR A 111 -19.11 7.43 -10.16
CA TYR A 111 -19.12 8.89 -10.29
C TYR A 111 -19.06 9.50 -8.90
N PHE A 112 -18.03 10.30 -8.64
CA PHE A 112 -17.74 10.89 -7.34
C PHE A 112 -17.47 12.39 -7.49
N TRP A 113 -17.73 13.17 -6.45
CA TRP A 113 -17.49 14.61 -6.46
C TRP A 113 -15.98 14.90 -6.56
N SER A 114 -15.57 15.68 -7.56
CA SER A 114 -14.20 16.16 -7.69
C SER A 114 -14.12 17.61 -7.23
N GLY A 115 -13.51 17.85 -6.06
CA GLY A 115 -13.33 19.20 -5.52
C GLY A 115 -12.57 20.14 -6.47
N CYS A 116 -11.56 19.62 -7.19
CA CYS A 116 -10.82 20.40 -8.19
C CYS A 116 -11.64 20.78 -9.42
N ALA A 117 -12.64 19.98 -9.79
CA ALA A 117 -13.47 20.23 -10.97
C ALA A 117 -14.80 20.91 -10.65
N GLY A 118 -15.24 20.88 -9.39
CA GLY A 118 -16.55 21.39 -8.98
C GLY A 118 -17.73 20.59 -9.54
N GLU A 119 -17.52 19.32 -9.90
CA GLU A 119 -18.56 18.46 -10.49
C GLU A 119 -18.31 16.97 -10.18
N TYR A 120 -19.34 16.14 -10.40
CA TYR A 120 -19.21 14.69 -10.32
C TYR A 120 -18.45 14.15 -11.53
N LYS A 121 -17.35 13.42 -11.28
CA LYS A 121 -16.50 12.82 -12.32
C LYS A 121 -16.37 11.31 -12.14
N ARG A 122 -16.18 10.64 -13.27
CA ARG A 122 -15.92 9.20 -13.30
C ARG A 122 -14.51 8.89 -12.77
N GLY A 123 -14.41 8.09 -11.73
CA GLY A 123 -13.13 7.76 -11.10
C GLY A 123 -13.29 6.86 -9.87
N LEU A 124 -12.35 7.01 -8.93
CA LEU A 124 -12.42 6.39 -7.60
C LEU A 124 -12.47 7.48 -6.54
N GLU A 125 -13.16 7.17 -5.45
CA GLU A 125 -13.04 7.88 -4.18
C GLU A 125 -12.08 7.11 -3.27
N ILE A 126 -11.18 7.83 -2.60
CA ILE A 126 -10.29 7.28 -1.58
C ILE A 126 -10.41 8.15 -0.33
N THR A 127 -10.51 7.55 0.85
CA THR A 127 -10.40 8.28 2.11
C THR A 127 -9.01 8.03 2.69
N GLY A 128 -8.17 9.07 2.70
CA GLY A 128 -6.89 9.03 3.37
C GLY A 128 -7.07 9.23 4.87
N ILE A 129 -6.39 8.42 5.68
CA ILE A 129 -6.30 8.60 7.14
C ILE A 129 -4.82 8.74 7.47
N GLY A 130 -4.44 9.92 7.99
CA GLY A 130 -3.11 10.17 8.53
C GLY A 130 -3.18 10.25 10.06
N VAL A 131 -2.26 9.60 10.75
CA VAL A 131 -2.13 9.68 12.21
C VAL A 131 -0.79 10.33 12.55
N ILE A 132 -0.82 11.27 13.49
CA ILE A 132 0.35 12.04 13.95
C ILE A 132 0.31 12.09 15.48
N ASP A 133 1.45 12.04 16.14
CA ASP A 133 1.59 12.17 17.60
C ASP A 133 2.67 13.18 18.02
#